data_AF-A0A965SD33-F1
#
_entry.id   AF-A0A965SD33-F1
#
_cell.length_a   1.000
_cell.length_b   1.000
_cell.length_c   1.000
_cell.angle_alpha   90.00
_cell.angle_beta   90.00
_cell.angle_gamma   90.00
#
_symmetry.space_group_name_H-M   'P 1'
#
loop_
_entity.id
_entity.type
_entity.pdbx_description
1 polymer ?
#
loop_
_entity_poly.entity_id
_entity_poly.type
_entity_poly.pdbx_seq_one_letter_code
_entity_poly.pdbx_strand_id
1 'polypeptide(L)'
;MAFEYPPRATFFRGELESLLVLAQAQKLNVADIRSSYAGALGMPQFMPSSWQKYAVDGDEDGHIDLWQNPSDAIASVAHFLVRHGWQSGRPVALKATVDGTPDATGGIKPDTSLAELREQGVRALGDVPGSELGVFLRYGEGDKAEYWVGLQNFYVITRYNRSSFYAMSVVQLAEALEHAGLVVTAAAP
;
A
#
# COMPACT_ATOMS: atom_id res chain seq x y z
N MET A 1 4.43 -5.68 23.95
CA MET A 1 3.75 -6.59 22.99
C MET A 1 4.43 -7.96 22.86
N ALA A 2 5.76 -8.04 22.69
CA ALA A 2 6.46 -9.33 22.54
C ALA A 2 6.36 -10.27 23.76
N PHE A 3 6.13 -9.72 24.96
CA PHE A 3 6.13 -10.46 26.22
C PHE A 3 4.73 -10.58 26.85
N GLU A 4 3.95 -9.50 26.84
CA GLU A 4 2.70 -9.39 27.60
C GLU A 4 1.43 -9.35 26.73
N TYR A 5 1.55 -9.55 25.40
CA TYR A 5 0.39 -9.61 24.50
C TYR A 5 0.34 -10.94 23.75
N PRO A 6 -0.17 -12.02 24.40
CA PRO A 6 -0.15 -13.37 23.86
C PRO A 6 -0.68 -13.53 22.42
N PRO A 7 -1.79 -12.87 21.99
CA PRO A 7 -2.37 -13.10 20.67
C PRO A 7 -1.42 -12.83 19.50
N ARG A 8 -0.43 -11.95 19.66
CA ARG A 8 0.55 -11.61 18.62
C ARG A 8 2.01 -11.65 19.10
N ALA A 9 2.28 -12.26 20.25
CA ALA A 9 3.60 -12.26 20.86
C ALA A 9 4.69 -12.79 19.92
N THR A 10 4.42 -13.88 19.19
CA THR A 10 5.36 -14.46 18.21
C THR A 10 5.75 -13.47 17.11
N PHE A 11 4.76 -12.78 16.52
CA PHE A 11 5.01 -11.75 15.52
C PHE A 11 5.89 -10.63 16.08
N PHE A 12 5.52 -10.09 17.25
CA PHE A 12 6.26 -8.99 17.84
C PHE A 12 7.65 -9.37 18.36
N ARG A 13 7.90 -10.65 18.68
CA ARG A 13 9.25 -11.15 18.96
C ARG A 13 10.14 -11.13 17.70
N GLY A 14 9.61 -11.57 16.56
CA GLY A 14 10.33 -11.48 15.29
C GLY A 14 10.64 -10.04 14.87
N GLU A 15 9.71 -9.11 15.13
CA GLU A 15 9.95 -7.68 14.89
C GLU A 15 10.95 -7.07 15.88
N LEU A 16 10.94 -7.51 17.14
CA LEU A 16 11.95 -7.10 18.12
C LEU A 16 13.35 -7.61 17.74
N GLU A 17 13.46 -8.87 17.31
CA GLU A 17 14.71 -9.42 16.77
C GLU A 17 15.21 -8.61 15.57
N SER A 18 14.30 -8.32 14.63
CA SER A 18 14.61 -7.50 13.46
C SER A 18 15.07 -6.09 13.85
N LEU A 19 14.47 -5.50 14.88
CA LEU A 19 14.88 -4.19 15.40
C LEU A 19 16.30 -4.22 15.97
N LEU A 20 16.64 -5.25 16.76
CA LEU A 20 17.98 -5.39 17.35
C LEU A 20 19.06 -5.59 16.30
N VAL A 21 18.78 -6.41 15.28
CA VAL A 21 19.68 -6.61 14.13
C VAL A 21 19.86 -5.32 13.34
N LEU A 22 18.76 -4.59 13.11
CA LEU A 22 18.80 -3.29 12.43
C LEU A 22 19.67 -2.29 13.22
N ALA A 23 19.44 -2.17 14.53
CA ALA A 23 20.17 -1.24 15.38
C ALA A 23 21.67 -1.57 15.41
N GLN A 24 22.03 -2.85 15.43
CA GLN A 24 23.43 -3.26 15.34
C GLN A 24 24.05 -2.87 13.99
N ALA A 25 23.38 -3.17 12.87
CA ALA A 25 23.88 -2.89 11.53
C ALA A 25 24.06 -1.38 11.27
N GLN A 26 23.11 -0.58 11.74
CA GLN A 26 23.09 0.88 11.56
C GLN A 26 23.76 1.64 12.72
N LYS A 27 24.37 0.92 13.69
CA LYS A 27 24.99 1.48 14.91
C LYS A 27 24.07 2.44 15.67
N LEU A 28 22.77 2.14 15.70
CA LEU A 28 21.76 2.92 16.39
C LEU A 28 21.71 2.52 17.87
N ASN A 29 21.48 3.50 18.75
CA ASN A 29 21.10 3.23 20.12
C ASN A 29 19.62 2.85 20.16
N VAL A 30 19.31 1.61 20.56
CA VAL A 30 17.94 1.09 20.63
C VAL A 30 17.04 1.95 21.52
N ALA A 31 17.58 2.56 22.57
CA ALA A 31 16.82 3.41 23.49
C ALA A 31 16.33 4.73 22.85
N ASP A 32 16.97 5.16 21.77
CA ASP A 32 16.65 6.42 21.08
C ASP A 32 15.72 6.22 19.88
N ILE A 33 15.42 4.96 19.51
CA ILE A 33 14.57 4.65 18.36
C ILE A 33 13.13 5.04 18.66
N ARG A 34 12.60 5.95 17.84
CA ARG A 34 11.19 6.35 17.87
C ARG A 34 10.36 5.51 16.91
N SER A 35 9.24 5.01 17.42
CA SER A 35 8.28 4.20 16.66
C SER A 35 6.84 4.53 17.06
N SER A 36 5.88 4.03 16.29
CA SER A 36 4.51 3.91 16.76
C SER A 36 4.41 2.94 17.94
N TYR A 37 3.26 2.92 18.62
CA TYR A 37 3.00 1.95 19.70
C TYR A 37 3.17 0.49 19.25
N ALA A 38 2.93 0.22 17.97
CA ALA A 38 3.04 -1.09 17.34
C ALA A 38 4.45 -1.42 16.83
N GLY A 39 5.41 -0.50 16.96
CA GLY A 39 6.80 -0.69 16.55
C GLY A 39 7.10 -0.29 15.10
N ALA A 40 6.20 0.42 14.43
CA ALA A 40 6.45 0.91 13.07
C ALA A 40 7.33 2.17 13.09
N LEU A 41 8.34 2.23 12.21
CA LEU A 41 9.47 3.14 12.21
C LEU A 41 9.40 4.17 11.08
N GLY A 42 9.87 5.39 11.38
CA GLY A 42 10.09 6.45 10.40
C GLY A 42 8.84 6.99 9.69
N MET A 43 9.07 7.87 8.72
CA MET A 43 8.04 8.40 7.82
C MET A 43 7.20 7.30 7.13
N PRO A 44 7.79 6.20 6.61
CA PRO A 44 7.01 5.18 5.92
C PRO A 44 6.25 4.25 6.87
N GLN A 45 6.42 4.38 8.20
CA GLN A 45 5.81 3.50 9.19
C GLN A 45 6.11 2.01 8.92
N PHE A 46 7.35 1.70 8.54
CA PHE A 46 7.78 0.32 8.31
C PHE A 46 7.96 -0.43 9.62
N MET A 47 7.47 -1.67 9.67
CA MET A 47 7.92 -2.60 10.71
C MET A 47 9.43 -2.87 10.56
N PRO A 48 10.17 -3.18 11.63
CA PRO A 48 11.62 -3.44 11.54
C PRO A 48 11.99 -4.49 10.49
N SER A 49 11.20 -5.56 10.35
CA SER A 49 11.41 -6.58 9.32
C SER A 49 11.17 -6.06 7.89
N SER A 50 10.30 -5.05 7.73
CA SER A 50 10.05 -4.38 6.44
C SER A 50 11.19 -3.42 6.10
N TRP A 51 11.74 -2.72 7.10
CA TRP A 51 12.95 -1.91 6.91
C TRP A 51 14.07 -2.76 6.33
N GLN A 52 14.40 -3.89 6.96
CA GLN A 52 15.50 -4.75 6.50
C GLN A 52 15.32 -5.27 5.06
N LYS A 53 14.08 -5.46 4.62
CA LYS A 53 13.77 -6.03 3.30
C LYS A 53 13.66 -5.00 2.20
N TYR A 54 13.23 -3.79 2.54
CA TYR A 54 12.74 -2.84 1.55
C TYR A 54 13.37 -1.45 1.66
N ALA A 55 14.01 -1.12 2.78
CA ALA A 55 14.67 0.17 2.91
C ALA A 55 15.88 0.26 1.96
N VAL A 56 16.00 1.38 1.26
CA VAL A 56 17.09 1.68 0.33
C VAL A 56 17.56 3.12 0.57
N ASP A 57 18.83 3.33 0.27
CA ASP A 57 19.47 4.64 0.23
C ASP A 57 18.99 5.34 -1.05
N GLY A 58 18.25 6.44 -0.88
CA GLY A 58 17.55 7.13 -1.94
C GLY A 58 18.30 8.32 -2.53
N ASP A 59 19.27 8.88 -1.80
CA ASP A 59 20.14 9.96 -2.28
C ASP A 59 21.60 9.55 -2.49
N GLU A 60 21.90 8.26 -2.30
CA GLU A 60 23.19 7.61 -2.55
C GLU A 60 24.31 8.14 -1.63
N ASP A 61 23.97 8.57 -0.41
CA ASP A 61 24.93 9.09 0.59
C ASP A 61 25.64 7.99 1.40
N GLY A 62 25.23 6.74 1.22
CA GLY A 62 25.75 5.55 1.91
C GLY A 62 25.01 5.19 3.20
N HIS A 63 23.96 5.92 3.56
CA HIS A 63 23.15 5.74 4.76
C HIS A 63 21.67 5.59 4.41
N ILE A 64 20.90 5.06 5.36
CA ILE A 64 19.44 4.92 5.21
C ILE A 64 18.80 5.51 6.46
N ASP A 65 18.20 6.69 6.35
CA ASP A 65 17.49 7.39 7.43
C ASP A 65 16.02 7.65 7.06
N LEU A 66 15.16 6.66 7.32
CA LEU A 66 13.72 6.83 7.10
C LEU A 66 13.02 7.74 8.13
N TRP A 67 13.72 8.33 9.12
CA TRP A 67 13.13 9.29 10.05
C TRP A 67 13.27 10.73 9.57
N GLN A 68 14.42 11.10 9.02
CA GLN A 68 14.73 12.48 8.66
C GLN A 68 15.03 12.70 7.18
N ASN A 69 15.30 11.65 6.41
CA ASN A 69 15.56 11.76 4.98
C ASN A 69 14.32 11.37 4.15
N PRO A 70 13.63 12.34 3.52
CA PRO A 70 12.51 12.04 2.64
C PRO A 70 12.92 11.25 1.38
N SER A 71 14.15 11.41 0.90
CA SER A 71 14.65 10.69 -0.29
C SER A 71 14.67 9.18 -0.03
N ASP A 72 15.24 8.76 1.10
CA ASP A 72 15.25 7.36 1.53
C ASP A 72 13.84 6.83 1.77
N ALA A 73 12.97 7.63 2.42
CA ALA A 73 11.60 7.24 2.67
C ALA A 73 10.83 6.99 1.36
N ILE A 74 10.94 7.91 0.38
CA ILE A 74 10.28 7.79 -0.92
C ILE A 74 10.83 6.59 -1.70
N ALA A 75 12.15 6.46 -1.80
CA ALA A 75 12.79 5.36 -2.50
C ALA A 75 12.44 3.99 -1.88
N SER A 76 12.39 3.92 -0.55
CA SER A 76 12.01 2.71 0.20
C SER A 76 10.54 2.33 0.02
N VAL A 77 9.63 3.30 -0.01
CA VAL A 77 8.22 3.07 -0.33
C VAL A 77 8.08 2.57 -1.77
N ALA A 78 8.77 3.20 -2.73
CA ALA A 78 8.76 2.76 -4.12
C ALA A 78 9.30 1.33 -4.27
N HIS A 79 10.43 1.02 -3.63
CA HIS A 79 11.01 -0.32 -3.62
C HIS A 79 10.04 -1.34 -2.98
N PHE A 80 9.38 -1.01 -1.87
CA PHE A 80 8.33 -1.85 -1.29
C PHE A 80 7.22 -2.15 -2.29
N LEU A 81 6.67 -1.14 -2.98
CA LEU A 81 5.59 -1.33 -3.95
C LEU A 81 6.04 -2.24 -5.11
N VAL A 82 7.22 -1.98 -5.68
CA VAL A 82 7.80 -2.79 -6.76
C VAL A 82 7.99 -4.24 -6.32
N ARG A 83 8.56 -4.48 -5.14
CA ARG A 83 8.77 -5.84 -4.59
C ARG A 83 7.47 -6.59 -4.32
N HIS A 84 6.36 -5.88 -4.15
CA HIS A 84 5.03 -6.47 -3.97
C HIS A 84 4.25 -6.62 -5.28
N GLY A 85 4.85 -6.31 -6.43
CA GLY A 85 4.27 -6.54 -7.75
C GLY A 85 3.55 -5.33 -8.34
N TRP A 86 3.98 -4.11 -7.98
CA TRP A 86 3.56 -2.90 -8.69
C TRP A 86 3.91 -2.98 -10.18
N GLN A 87 2.98 -2.57 -11.02
CA GLN A 87 3.12 -2.54 -12.47
C GLN A 87 3.11 -1.08 -12.94
N SER A 88 4.28 -0.57 -13.35
CA SER A 88 4.40 0.81 -13.81
C SER A 88 3.50 1.07 -15.03
N GLY A 89 2.87 2.26 -15.06
CA GLY A 89 1.95 2.68 -16.13
C GLY A 89 0.60 1.96 -16.15
N ARG A 90 0.34 1.02 -15.23
CA ARG A 90 -0.95 0.32 -15.13
C ARG A 90 -1.91 1.04 -14.19
N PRO A 91 -3.21 1.09 -14.50
CA PRO A 91 -4.20 1.72 -13.64
C PRO A 91 -4.26 1.06 -12.26
N VAL A 92 -4.54 1.86 -11.23
CA VAL A 92 -4.65 1.39 -9.85
C VAL A 92 -6.05 0.86 -9.58
N ALA A 93 -7.05 1.72 -9.77
CA ALA A 93 -8.46 1.39 -9.68
C ALA A 93 -9.20 2.14 -10.79
N LEU A 94 -10.36 1.61 -11.19
CA LEU A 94 -11.24 2.23 -12.17
C LEU A 94 -12.59 2.50 -11.52
N LYS A 95 -13.21 3.64 -11.81
CA LYS A 95 -14.63 3.83 -11.49
C LYS A 95 -15.47 2.77 -12.18
N ALA A 96 -16.63 2.45 -11.64
CA ALA A 96 -17.53 1.47 -12.22
C ALA A 96 -18.97 1.97 -12.26
N THR A 97 -19.74 1.46 -13.21
CA THR A 97 -21.20 1.50 -13.18
C THR A 97 -21.71 0.12 -12.81
N VAL A 98 -22.86 0.08 -12.13
CA VAL A 98 -23.50 -1.16 -11.72
C VAL A 98 -24.93 -1.23 -12.25
N ASP A 99 -25.28 -2.37 -12.82
CA ASP A 99 -26.64 -2.74 -13.16
C ASP A 99 -27.15 -3.73 -12.10
N GLY A 100 -28.32 -3.44 -11.51
CA GLY A 100 -28.90 -4.25 -10.44
C GLY A 100 -28.24 -4.02 -9.07
N THR A 101 -28.10 -5.09 -8.28
CA THR A 101 -27.55 -5.05 -6.92
C THR A 101 -26.41 -6.06 -6.73
N PRO A 102 -25.29 -5.94 -7.47
CA PRO A 102 -24.16 -6.83 -7.28
C PRO A 102 -23.60 -6.66 -5.86
N ASP A 103 -23.26 -7.78 -5.23
CA ASP A 103 -22.62 -7.78 -3.93
C ASP A 103 -21.16 -7.36 -4.08
N ALA A 104 -20.76 -6.36 -3.31
CA ALA A 104 -19.35 -6.05 -3.17
C ALA A 104 -18.65 -7.24 -2.51
N THR A 105 -17.49 -7.62 -3.04
CA THR A 105 -16.75 -8.80 -2.56
C THR A 105 -16.28 -8.67 -1.10
N GLY A 106 -16.23 -7.44 -0.57
CA GLY A 106 -15.66 -7.14 0.75
C GLY A 106 -14.16 -7.44 0.87
N GLY A 107 -13.53 -7.89 -0.23
CA GLY A 107 -12.14 -8.29 -0.32
C GLY A 107 -11.24 -7.20 -0.89
N ILE A 108 -9.96 -7.56 -1.03
CA ILE A 108 -8.90 -6.70 -1.61
C ILE A 108 -8.20 -7.34 -2.80
N LYS A 109 -8.35 -8.65 -2.99
CA LYS A 109 -7.61 -9.41 -3.99
C LYS A 109 -8.38 -9.38 -5.31
N PRO A 110 -7.76 -8.94 -6.42
CA PRO A 110 -8.33 -9.08 -7.75
C PRO A 110 -8.23 -10.55 -8.18
N ASP A 111 -9.37 -11.23 -8.21
CA ASP A 111 -9.47 -12.65 -8.57
C ASP A 111 -10.61 -12.96 -9.53
N THR A 112 -11.38 -11.95 -9.94
CA THR A 112 -12.47 -12.06 -10.93
C THR A 112 -12.11 -11.26 -12.16
N SER A 113 -12.28 -11.81 -13.36
CA SER A 113 -11.98 -11.08 -14.58
C SER A 113 -12.97 -9.92 -14.81
N LEU A 114 -12.54 -8.86 -15.51
CA LEU A 114 -13.43 -7.76 -15.87
C LEU A 114 -14.59 -8.20 -16.79
N ALA A 115 -14.41 -9.28 -17.56
CA ALA A 115 -15.47 -9.90 -18.35
C ALA A 115 -16.54 -10.54 -17.44
N GLU A 116 -16.12 -11.33 -16.45
CA GLU A 116 -17.04 -11.95 -15.48
C GLU A 116 -17.74 -10.89 -14.61
N LEU A 117 -17.03 -9.85 -14.17
CA LEU A 117 -17.63 -8.73 -13.45
C LEU A 117 -18.72 -8.05 -14.29
N ARG A 118 -18.51 -7.91 -15.60
CA ARG A 118 -19.50 -7.34 -16.52
C ARG A 118 -20.75 -8.22 -16.63
N GLU A 119 -20.59 -9.54 -16.66
CA GLU A 119 -21.70 -10.49 -16.62
C GLU A 119 -22.48 -10.40 -15.30
N GLN A 120 -21.82 -10.01 -14.21
CA GLN A 120 -22.42 -9.72 -12.91
C GLN A 120 -23.02 -8.30 -12.80
N GLY A 121 -23.03 -7.53 -13.89
CA GLY A 121 -23.57 -6.17 -13.93
C GLY A 121 -22.59 -5.08 -13.48
N VAL A 122 -21.32 -5.40 -13.19
CA VAL A 122 -20.30 -4.41 -12.83
C VAL A 122 -19.44 -4.06 -14.04
N ARG A 123 -19.53 -2.82 -14.52
CA ARG A 123 -18.76 -2.33 -15.67
C ARG A 123 -17.72 -1.30 -15.24
N ALA A 124 -16.45 -1.67 -15.32
CA ALA A 124 -15.34 -0.73 -15.14
C ALA A 124 -15.30 0.33 -16.25
N LEU A 125 -15.01 1.57 -15.86
CA LEU A 125 -14.85 2.74 -16.72
C LEU A 125 -13.37 2.95 -16.98
N GLY A 126 -12.86 2.32 -18.03
CA GLY A 126 -11.48 2.41 -18.47
C GLY A 126 -11.20 1.44 -19.62
N ASP A 127 -10.14 1.71 -20.37
CA ASP A 127 -9.69 0.84 -21.48
C ASP A 127 -8.71 -0.21 -20.95
N VAL A 128 -9.27 -1.29 -20.39
CA VAL A 128 -8.52 -2.43 -19.85
C VAL A 128 -9.10 -3.73 -20.41
N PRO A 129 -8.26 -4.71 -20.80
CA PRO A 129 -8.73 -5.97 -21.35
C PRO A 129 -9.73 -6.69 -20.42
N GLY A 130 -10.73 -7.34 -21.01
CA GLY A 130 -11.71 -8.13 -20.26
C GLY A 130 -11.10 -9.28 -19.45
N SER A 131 -9.92 -9.75 -19.85
CA SER A 131 -9.14 -10.79 -19.15
C SER A 131 -8.40 -10.29 -17.91
N GLU A 132 -8.34 -8.98 -17.69
CA GLU A 132 -7.70 -8.41 -16.49
C GLU A 132 -8.49 -8.83 -15.25
N LEU A 133 -7.77 -9.14 -14.16
CA LEU A 133 -8.40 -9.42 -12.87
C LEU A 133 -8.69 -8.12 -12.12
N GLY A 134 -9.87 -8.05 -11.51
CA GLY A 134 -10.32 -6.95 -10.68
C GLY A 134 -11.03 -7.44 -9.42
N VAL A 135 -11.21 -6.51 -8.49
CA VAL A 135 -12.05 -6.68 -7.30
C VAL A 135 -13.12 -5.60 -7.29
N PHE A 136 -14.39 -5.99 -7.21
CA PHE A 136 -15.49 -5.04 -7.11
C PHE A 136 -15.58 -4.46 -5.70
N LEU A 137 -15.62 -3.13 -5.63
CA LEU A 137 -15.63 -2.33 -4.42
C LEU A 137 -16.82 -1.37 -4.45
N ARG A 138 -17.48 -1.23 -3.30
CA ARG A 138 -18.55 -0.27 -3.07
C ARG A 138 -18.22 0.54 -1.82
N TYR A 139 -18.32 1.85 -1.94
CA TYR A 139 -18.13 2.79 -0.82
C TYR A 139 -19.39 3.63 -0.65
N GLY A 140 -19.81 3.86 0.60
CA GLY A 140 -21.05 4.58 0.89
C GLY A 140 -22.32 3.76 0.64
N GLU A 141 -23.46 4.41 0.88
CA GLU A 141 -24.79 3.78 0.86
C GLU A 141 -25.78 4.62 0.04
N GLY A 142 -26.86 3.96 -0.41
CA GLY A 142 -27.92 4.58 -1.20
C GLY A 142 -27.41 5.31 -2.45
N ASP A 143 -28.00 6.46 -2.74
CA ASP A 143 -27.70 7.29 -3.92
C ASP A 143 -26.30 7.91 -3.91
N LYS A 144 -25.58 7.81 -2.79
CA LYS A 144 -24.19 8.29 -2.64
C LYS A 144 -23.17 7.17 -2.78
N ALA A 145 -23.60 5.96 -3.11
CA ALA A 145 -22.69 4.85 -3.29
C ALA A 145 -21.77 5.09 -4.48
N GLU A 146 -20.47 4.93 -4.27
CA GLU A 146 -19.46 4.92 -5.31
C GLU A 146 -19.01 3.48 -5.58
N TYR A 147 -18.83 3.19 -6.86
CA TYR A 147 -18.47 1.87 -7.34
C TYR A 147 -17.13 1.92 -8.04
N TRP A 148 -16.27 0.97 -7.69
CA TRP A 148 -14.91 0.91 -8.19
C TRP A 148 -14.52 -0.54 -8.48
N VAL A 149 -13.58 -0.72 -9.40
CA VAL A 149 -12.86 -1.97 -9.59
C VAL A 149 -11.40 -1.72 -9.26
N GLY A 150 -10.92 -2.34 -8.17
CA GLY A 150 -9.51 -2.35 -7.82
C GLY A 150 -8.74 -3.36 -8.66
N LEU A 151 -7.57 -2.98 -9.18
CA LEU A 151 -6.72 -3.84 -10.01
C LEU A 151 -5.47 -4.30 -9.23
N GLN A 152 -4.50 -4.89 -9.91
CA GLN A 152 -3.25 -5.37 -9.31
C GLN A 152 -2.53 -4.28 -8.51
N ASN A 153 -2.43 -3.06 -9.02
CA ASN A 153 -1.78 -1.96 -8.31
C ASN A 153 -2.56 -1.52 -7.06
N PHE A 154 -3.90 -1.58 -7.08
CA PHE A 154 -4.70 -1.37 -5.87
C PHE A 154 -4.40 -2.45 -4.83
N TYR A 155 -4.31 -3.71 -5.24
CA TYR A 155 -3.93 -4.79 -4.36
C TYR A 155 -2.53 -4.60 -3.75
N VAL A 156 -1.57 -4.09 -4.52
CA VAL A 156 -0.23 -3.77 -4.03
C VAL A 156 -0.28 -2.74 -2.89
N ILE A 157 -1.10 -1.70 -2.99
CA ILE A 157 -1.29 -0.71 -1.91
C ILE A 157 -1.83 -1.40 -0.64
N THR A 158 -2.75 -2.36 -0.79
CA THR A 158 -3.29 -3.12 0.36
C THR A 158 -2.24 -4.03 1.04
N ARG A 159 -1.07 -4.23 0.44
CA ARG A 159 0.07 -4.91 1.09
C ARG A 159 0.72 -4.04 2.15
N TYR A 160 0.59 -2.72 2.04
CA TYR A 160 1.03 -1.76 3.03
C TYR A 160 0.13 -1.78 4.27
N ASN A 161 -1.20 -1.81 4.04
CA ASN A 161 -2.21 -2.03 5.06
C ASN A 161 -3.41 -2.76 4.45
N ARG A 162 -3.80 -3.90 5.04
CA ARG A 162 -4.79 -4.85 4.49
C ARG A 162 -6.23 -4.35 4.64
N SER A 163 -6.54 -3.21 4.02
CA SER A 163 -7.85 -2.57 4.04
C SER A 163 -8.13 -1.91 2.70
N SER A 164 -9.30 -2.18 2.12
CA SER A 164 -9.78 -1.54 0.89
C SER A 164 -10.07 -0.05 1.10
N PHE A 165 -10.53 0.35 2.30
CA PHE A 165 -10.72 1.76 2.65
C PHE A 165 -9.39 2.51 2.73
N TYR A 166 -8.37 1.91 3.33
CA TYR A 166 -7.02 2.49 3.36
C TYR A 166 -6.50 2.70 1.94
N ALA A 167 -6.53 1.64 1.11
CA ALA A 167 -6.00 1.71 -0.24
C ALA A 167 -6.75 2.74 -1.10
N MET A 168 -8.08 2.82 -0.99
CA MET A 168 -8.84 3.84 -1.72
C MET A 168 -8.56 5.25 -1.21
N SER A 169 -8.34 5.44 0.09
CA SER A 169 -7.94 6.75 0.62
C SER A 169 -6.59 7.19 0.06
N VAL A 170 -5.63 6.27 -0.09
CA VAL A 170 -4.34 6.55 -0.73
C VAL A 170 -4.51 6.93 -2.20
N VAL A 171 -5.34 6.18 -2.94
CA VAL A 171 -5.62 6.47 -4.37
C VAL A 171 -6.25 7.85 -4.53
N GLN A 172 -7.33 8.13 -3.80
CA GLN A 172 -8.04 9.40 -3.91
C GLN A 172 -7.19 10.59 -3.43
N LEU A 173 -6.34 10.39 -2.42
CA LEU A 173 -5.39 11.42 -2.01
C LEU A 173 -4.35 11.69 -3.11
N ALA A 174 -3.81 10.66 -3.75
CA ALA A 174 -2.86 10.83 -4.85
C ALA A 174 -3.50 11.57 -6.03
N GLU A 175 -4.72 11.19 -6.44
CA GLU A 175 -5.50 11.90 -7.46
C GLU A 175 -5.78 13.36 -7.08
N ALA A 176 -6.11 13.63 -5.81
CA ALA A 176 -6.35 14.99 -5.32
C ALA A 176 -5.07 15.86 -5.35
N LEU A 177 -3.92 15.29 -5.00
CA LEU A 177 -2.62 15.97 -5.09
C LEU A 177 -2.25 16.28 -6.55
N GLU A 178 -2.51 15.35 -7.47
CA GLU A 178 -2.29 15.55 -8.90
C GLU A 178 -3.19 16.65 -9.46
N HIS A 179 -4.50 16.61 -9.16
CA HIS A 179 -5.43 17.66 -9.55
C HIS A 179 -5.08 19.03 -8.96
N ALA A 180 -4.49 19.08 -7.76
CA ALA A 180 -4.02 20.30 -7.13
C ALA A 180 -2.68 20.82 -7.71
N GLY A 181 -2.04 20.08 -8.63
CA GLY A 181 -0.72 20.43 -9.17
C GLY A 181 0.41 20.30 -8.16
N LEU A 182 0.22 19.49 -7.11
CA LEU A 182 1.20 19.28 -6.04
C LEU A 182 2.11 18.07 -6.30
N VAL A 183 1.92 17.39 -7.43
CA VAL A 183 2.82 16.32 -7.89
C VAL A 183 3.91 16.96 -8.73
N VAL A 184 5.12 17.03 -8.16
CA VAL A 184 6.33 17.28 -8.94
C VAL A 184 6.70 15.94 -9.58
N THR A 185 6.60 15.85 -10.90
CA THR A 185 7.12 14.68 -11.62
C THR A 185 8.62 14.60 -11.38
N ALA A 186 9.06 13.56 -10.69
CA ALA A 186 10.47 13.19 -10.73
C ALA A 186 10.81 12.93 -12.20
N ALA A 187 11.84 13.60 -12.73
CA ALA A 187 12.34 13.31 -14.05
C ALA A 187 12.63 11.80 -14.12
N ALA A 188 12.12 11.14 -15.15
CA ALA A 188 12.48 9.75 -15.39
C ALA A 188 14.01 9.63 -15.51
N PRO A 189 14.63 8.60 -14.92
CA PRO A 189 16.05 8.32 -15.15
C PRO A 189 16.34 8.01 -16.63
#